data_AF-A0A0A2VSQ2-F1
#
_entry.id   AF-A0A0A2VSQ2-F1
#
_cell.length_a   1.000
_cell.length_b   1.000
_cell.length_c   1.000
_cell.angle_alpha   90.00
_cell.angle_beta   90.00
_cell.angle_gamma   90.00
#
_symmetry.space_group_name_H-M   'P 1'
#
loop_
_entity.id
_entity.type
_entity.pdbx_description
1 polymer ?
#
loop_
_entity_poly.entity_id
_entity_poly.type
_entity_poly.pdbx_seq_one_letter_code
_entity_poly.pdbx_strand_id
1 'polypeptide(L)'
;MELKEADAANWAERVMYDQLRSEERGRVDGLMEDCTTDTELWNLMEREVFTLPERLGILQGDVAASSKSNNKKKKSTKTKGKSVAKEPIDDPATSPESNSERRLMDIHGRLYPHFIYNGLKLLDTKFKRSSPYTFEILPRVKELGLPSYVLGVSTSFYSRLASLYWTRFGDSNAALSVLQEMLSSGLYANDESMEVVESIRDHLHGCTWGAQGPFVMAMMESSPYDASLSQRLENMRRYIRTSIAQERQDSA
;
A
#
# COMPACT_ATOMS: atom_id res chain seq x y z
N MET A 1 41.80 10.08 5.67
CA MET A 1 41.19 10.39 6.98
C MET A 1 39.76 10.89 6.77
N GLU A 2 39.54 11.75 5.78
CA GLU A 2 38.23 12.30 5.38
C GLU A 2 37.14 11.26 5.02
N LEU A 3 37.48 10.12 4.37
CA LEU A 3 36.48 9.08 4.08
C LEU A 3 35.83 8.50 5.35
N LYS A 4 36.61 8.32 6.43
CA LYS A 4 36.10 7.75 7.70
C LYS A 4 35.19 8.72 8.45
N GLU A 5 35.41 10.03 8.27
CA GLU A 5 34.58 11.07 8.88
C GLU A 5 33.26 11.27 8.12
N ALA A 6 33.29 11.19 6.78
CA ALA A 6 32.09 11.19 5.95
C ALA A 6 31.19 9.96 6.24
N ASP A 7 31.79 8.79 6.40
CA ASP A 7 31.08 7.56 6.78
C ASP A 7 30.45 7.65 8.18
N ALA A 8 31.16 8.28 9.14
CA ALA A 8 30.66 8.50 10.49
C ALA A 8 29.50 9.52 10.53
N ALA A 9 29.57 10.59 9.74
CA ALA A 9 28.51 11.60 9.64
C ALA A 9 27.23 11.02 9.02
N ASN A 10 27.36 10.24 7.94
CA ASN A 10 26.23 9.54 7.31
C ASN A 10 25.59 8.52 8.26
N TRP A 11 26.39 7.84 9.08
CA TRP A 11 25.87 6.90 10.07
C TRP A 11 25.11 7.61 11.18
N ALA A 12 25.65 8.72 11.71
CA ALA A 12 24.97 9.54 12.70
C ALA A 12 23.64 10.12 12.18
N GLU A 13 23.60 10.56 10.92
CA GLU A 13 22.38 11.05 10.29
C GLU A 13 21.32 9.95 10.14
N ARG A 14 21.71 8.73 9.74
CA ARG A 14 20.79 7.57 9.68
C ARG A 14 20.22 7.21 11.04
N VAL A 15 21.06 7.16 12.08
CA VAL A 15 20.63 6.88 13.46
C VAL A 15 19.65 7.95 13.94
N MET A 16 19.89 9.22 13.63
CA MET A 16 18.97 10.31 13.93
C MET A 16 17.62 10.10 13.24
N TYR A 17 17.59 9.81 11.92
CA TYR A 17 16.32 9.54 11.23
C TYR A 17 15.60 8.30 11.74
N ASP A 18 16.32 7.25 12.13
CA ASP A 18 15.72 6.06 12.75
C ASP A 18 15.05 6.40 14.08
N GLN A 19 15.68 7.26 14.90
CA GLN A 19 15.09 7.75 16.15
C GLN A 19 13.81 8.54 15.87
N LEU A 20 13.85 9.55 14.99
CA LEU A 20 12.66 10.33 14.63
C LEU A 20 11.53 9.44 14.07
N ARG A 21 11.86 8.45 13.23
CA ARG A 21 10.87 7.48 12.74
C ARG A 21 10.27 6.67 13.87
N SER A 22 11.08 6.21 14.83
CA SER A 22 10.59 5.42 15.96
C SER A 22 9.68 6.22 16.89
N GLU A 23 10.01 7.49 17.12
CA GLU A 23 9.20 8.41 17.94
C GLU A 23 7.86 8.70 17.28
N GLU A 24 7.87 9.05 15.98
CA GLU A 24 6.64 9.33 15.24
C GLU A 24 5.77 8.08 15.12
N ARG A 25 6.39 6.91 14.88
CA ARG A 25 5.69 5.63 14.91
C ARG A 25 5.02 5.38 16.25
N GLY A 26 5.75 5.54 17.35
CA GLY A 26 5.22 5.36 18.71
C GLY A 26 4.08 6.33 19.02
N ARG A 27 4.19 7.59 18.57
CA ARG A 27 3.15 8.60 18.73
C ARG A 27 1.86 8.19 18.03
N VAL A 28 1.93 7.86 16.73
CA VAL A 28 0.74 7.53 15.93
C VAL A 28 0.17 6.18 16.35
N ASP A 29 1.00 5.17 16.57
CA ASP A 29 0.54 3.85 17.04
C ASP A 29 -0.16 3.98 18.40
N GLY A 30 0.41 4.75 19.35
CA GLY A 30 -0.23 5.02 20.64
C GLY A 30 -1.59 5.70 20.50
N LEU A 31 -1.70 6.72 19.63
CA LEU A 31 -2.99 7.37 19.36
C LEU A 31 -4.02 6.39 18.77
N MET A 32 -3.60 5.51 17.86
CA MET A 32 -4.47 4.47 17.27
C MET A 32 -4.88 3.43 18.32
N GLU A 33 -4.00 3.10 19.26
CA GLU A 33 -4.26 2.20 20.39
C GLU A 33 -5.14 2.83 21.49
N ASP A 34 -5.19 4.15 21.59
CA ASP A 34 -6.05 4.84 22.56
C ASP A 34 -7.51 5.00 22.07
N CYS A 35 -7.76 4.94 20.76
CA CYS A 35 -9.12 5.08 20.20
C CYS A 35 -10.11 4.04 20.75
N THR A 36 -11.24 4.50 21.30
CA THR A 36 -12.21 3.62 21.96
C THR A 36 -13.22 3.01 20.98
N THR A 37 -13.51 3.71 19.90
CA THR A 37 -14.46 3.28 18.87
C THR A 37 -13.78 3.16 17.50
N ASP A 38 -14.38 2.36 16.63
CA ASP A 38 -13.91 2.17 15.26
C ASP A 38 -14.03 3.46 14.44
N THR A 39 -15.10 4.22 14.63
CA THR A 39 -15.28 5.55 14.03
C THR A 39 -14.18 6.53 14.46
N GLU A 40 -13.77 6.50 15.73
CA GLU A 40 -12.70 7.34 16.25
C GLU A 40 -11.34 6.97 15.61
N LEU A 41 -11.06 5.67 15.49
CA LEU A 41 -9.87 5.18 14.80
C LEU A 41 -9.87 5.58 13.32
N TRP A 42 -11.00 5.44 12.63
CA TRP A 42 -11.13 5.86 11.23
C TRP A 42 -10.88 7.36 11.06
N ASN A 43 -11.50 8.20 11.90
CA ASN A 43 -11.29 9.65 11.87
C ASN A 43 -9.84 10.04 12.19
N LEU A 44 -9.18 9.31 13.10
CA LEU A 44 -7.75 9.49 13.36
C LEU A 44 -6.91 9.14 12.13
N MET A 45 -7.22 8.02 11.47
CA MET A 45 -6.55 7.63 10.22
C MET A 45 -6.73 8.69 9.13
N GLU A 46 -7.95 9.22 8.95
CA GLU A 46 -8.21 10.34 8.04
C GLU A 46 -7.33 11.55 8.34
N ARG A 47 -7.17 11.92 9.61
CA ARG A 47 -6.38 13.11 9.97
C ARG A 47 -4.87 12.89 9.89
N GLU A 48 -4.37 11.77 10.40
CA GLU A 48 -2.93 11.57 10.64
C GLU A 48 -2.27 10.69 9.57
N VAL A 49 -3.00 9.74 8.98
CA VAL A 49 -2.43 8.73 8.07
C VAL A 49 -2.75 9.08 6.63
N PHE A 50 -4.02 9.27 6.28
CA PHE A 50 -4.47 9.55 4.91
C PHE A 50 -4.07 10.94 4.40
N THR A 51 -3.69 11.87 5.29
CA THR A 51 -3.10 13.16 4.90
C THR A 51 -1.59 13.07 4.60
N LEU A 52 -0.91 11.99 4.95
CA LEU A 52 0.54 11.87 4.74
C LEU A 52 0.94 12.01 3.26
N PRO A 53 0.26 11.39 2.28
CA PRO A 53 0.57 11.60 0.86
C PRO A 53 0.52 13.07 0.41
N GLU A 54 -0.42 13.86 0.96
CA GLU A 54 -0.50 15.31 0.72
C GLU A 54 0.66 16.05 1.37
N ARG A 55 0.95 15.76 2.64
CA ARG A 55 2.04 16.39 3.40
C ARG A 55 3.43 16.07 2.83
N LEU A 56 3.56 14.93 2.17
CA LEU A 56 4.76 14.51 1.47
C LEU A 56 4.92 15.16 0.09
N GLY A 57 3.94 15.97 -0.36
CA GLY A 57 3.98 16.65 -1.66
C GLY A 57 3.93 15.70 -2.86
N ILE A 58 3.55 14.43 -2.65
CA ILE A 58 3.59 13.40 -3.69
C ILE A 58 2.30 13.38 -4.51
N LEU A 59 1.21 13.95 -3.96
CA LEU A 59 0.03 14.21 -4.76
C LEU A 59 0.39 15.28 -5.79
N GLN A 60 0.64 14.84 -7.03
CA GLN A 60 0.56 15.71 -8.19
C GLN A 60 -0.89 16.18 -8.30
N GLY A 61 -1.23 17.24 -7.56
CA GLY A 61 -2.38 18.05 -7.90
C GLY A 61 -2.18 18.52 -9.34
N ASP A 62 -3.25 18.48 -10.14
CA ASP A 62 -3.28 19.12 -11.45
C ASP A 62 -2.71 20.54 -11.36
N VAL A 63 -1.44 20.72 -11.71
CA VAL A 63 -0.84 22.05 -11.95
C VAL A 63 -1.40 22.65 -13.27
N ALA A 64 -2.51 22.12 -13.78
CA ALA A 64 -3.24 22.57 -14.94
C ALA A 64 -4.50 23.41 -14.62
N ALA A 65 -4.67 23.92 -13.39
CA ALA A 65 -5.88 24.70 -13.04
C ALA A 65 -5.65 26.01 -12.26
N SER A 66 -4.46 26.60 -12.30
CA SER A 66 -4.24 27.97 -11.80
C SER A 66 -3.28 28.78 -12.69
N SER A 67 -3.68 29.00 -13.94
CA SER A 67 -3.32 30.25 -14.62
C SER A 67 -4.60 30.87 -15.16
N LYS A 68 -5.12 31.84 -14.40
CA LYS A 68 -6.20 32.73 -14.83
C LYS A 68 -5.71 33.49 -16.08
N SER A 69 -6.15 33.03 -17.24
CA SER A 69 -5.99 33.72 -18.52
C SER A 69 -6.81 35.01 -18.53
N ASN A 70 -6.15 36.13 -18.22
CA ASN A 70 -6.54 37.47 -18.59
C ASN A 70 -5.47 38.00 -19.57
N ASN A 71 -5.66 37.88 -20.89
CA ASN A 71 -5.75 39.05 -21.78
C ASN A 71 -5.77 38.73 -23.27
N LYS A 72 -6.50 39.61 -23.97
CA LYS A 72 -6.65 39.81 -25.41
C LYS A 72 -5.35 40.23 -26.12
N LYS A 73 -5.21 39.72 -27.37
CA LYS A 73 -4.73 40.36 -28.62
C LYS A 73 -3.39 41.14 -28.66
N LYS A 74 -2.43 40.64 -29.45
CA LYS A 74 -1.88 41.18 -30.75
C LYS A 74 -0.50 40.56 -31.02
N LYS A 75 -0.34 39.76 -32.09
CA LYS A 75 0.10 40.11 -33.46
C LYS A 75 1.64 40.10 -33.64
N SER A 76 2.11 38.99 -34.22
CA SER A 76 3.23 38.78 -35.16
C SER A 76 4.37 39.80 -35.26
N THR A 77 5.63 39.34 -35.27
CA THR A 77 6.56 39.39 -36.43
C THR A 77 7.77 38.45 -36.17
N LYS A 78 8.20 37.76 -37.25
CA LYS A 78 9.37 36.85 -37.36
C LYS A 78 10.71 37.57 -37.07
N THR A 79 11.77 36.83 -36.71
CA THR A 79 13.05 36.71 -37.48
C THR A 79 13.95 35.60 -36.90
N LYS A 80 14.62 34.87 -37.81
CA LYS A 80 15.59 33.76 -37.62
C LYS A 80 16.86 34.18 -36.86
N GLY A 81 17.49 33.24 -36.16
CA GLY A 81 18.90 33.30 -35.76
C GLY A 81 19.40 31.99 -35.17
N LYS A 82 20.30 31.32 -35.88
CA LYS A 82 20.97 30.05 -35.58
C LYS A 82 22.28 30.36 -34.85
N SER A 83 22.65 29.65 -33.78
CA SER A 83 24.04 29.18 -33.48
C SER A 83 24.19 28.57 -32.08
N VAL A 84 25.18 27.67 -32.01
CA VAL A 84 25.55 26.70 -30.98
C VAL A 84 26.61 27.26 -30.03
N ALA A 85 26.53 26.96 -28.72
CA ALA A 85 27.64 26.72 -27.75
C ALA A 85 27.04 26.58 -26.33
N LYS A 86 27.07 25.41 -25.70
CA LYS A 86 28.05 24.91 -24.70
C LYS A 86 28.04 25.65 -23.34
N GLU A 87 27.41 24.94 -22.37
CA GLU A 87 27.63 24.89 -20.90
C GLU A 87 27.28 26.11 -20.02
N PRO A 88 26.92 25.93 -18.73
CA PRO A 88 27.11 24.74 -17.88
C PRO A 88 25.84 24.10 -17.30
N ILE A 89 26.03 22.86 -16.85
CA ILE A 89 25.17 22.13 -15.91
C ILE A 89 25.23 22.92 -14.59
N ASP A 90 24.18 23.67 -14.29
CA ASP A 90 24.00 24.25 -12.96
C ASP A 90 23.44 23.16 -12.04
N ASP A 91 24.26 22.78 -11.07
CA ASP A 91 23.86 22.05 -9.86
C ASP A 91 22.60 22.70 -9.25
N PRO A 92 21.56 21.93 -8.88
CA PRO A 92 20.48 22.48 -8.08
C PRO A 92 20.98 22.60 -6.63
N ALA A 93 21.70 23.68 -6.36
CA ALA A 93 21.96 24.15 -5.02
C ALA A 93 20.63 24.53 -4.36
N THR A 94 20.09 23.56 -3.61
CA THR A 94 19.52 23.70 -2.27
C THR A 94 18.65 24.93 -2.02
N SER A 95 17.37 24.81 -2.39
CA SER A 95 16.31 25.54 -1.69
C SER A 95 16.07 24.89 -0.31
N PRO A 96 15.83 25.66 0.77
CA PRO A 96 15.54 25.11 2.10
C PRO A 96 14.25 24.26 2.11
N GLU A 97 13.31 24.52 1.20
CA GLU A 97 12.06 23.76 1.05
C GLU A 97 12.31 22.33 0.52
N SER A 98 13.21 22.17 -0.45
CA SER A 98 13.57 20.84 -0.98
C SER A 98 14.24 19.92 0.05
N ASN A 99 14.91 20.48 1.06
CA ASN A 99 15.52 19.68 2.14
C ASN A 99 14.48 19.29 3.21
N SER A 100 13.47 20.11 3.49
CA SER A 100 12.40 19.73 4.42
C SER A 100 11.48 18.67 3.83
N GLU A 101 11.17 18.76 2.53
CA GLU A 101 10.35 17.75 1.82
C GLU A 101 11.05 16.39 1.76
N ARG A 102 12.37 16.36 1.49
CA ARG A 102 13.17 15.13 1.56
C ARG A 102 13.15 14.50 2.96
N ARG A 103 13.31 15.31 4.00
CA ARG A 103 13.24 14.84 5.40
C ARG A 103 11.87 14.28 5.77
N LEU A 104 10.79 14.91 5.31
CA LEU A 104 9.42 14.43 5.47
C LEU A 104 9.25 13.06 4.79
N MET A 105 9.77 12.89 3.58
CA MET A 105 9.72 11.61 2.85
C MET A 105 10.55 10.52 3.52
N ASP A 106 11.76 10.85 4.00
CA ASP A 106 12.64 9.90 4.69
C ASP A 106 12.03 9.37 5.99
N ILE A 107 11.24 10.21 6.67
CA ILE A 107 10.57 9.84 7.92
C ILE A 107 9.23 9.16 7.62
N HIS A 108 8.29 9.85 6.99
CA HIS A 108 6.90 9.38 6.88
C HIS A 108 6.67 8.40 5.73
N GLY A 109 7.49 8.43 4.68
CA GLY A 109 7.33 7.53 3.53
C GLY A 109 7.42 6.04 3.92
N ARG A 110 8.32 5.70 4.85
CA ARG A 110 8.46 4.32 5.38
C ARG A 110 7.40 3.95 6.41
N LEU A 111 6.84 4.94 7.10
CA LEU A 111 5.86 4.73 8.16
C LEU A 111 4.44 4.56 7.62
N TYR A 112 4.15 5.17 6.47
CA TYR A 112 2.83 5.12 5.84
C TYR A 112 2.28 3.68 5.66
N PRO A 113 2.98 2.73 5.01
CA PRO A 113 2.47 1.36 4.88
C PRO A 113 2.29 0.66 6.23
N HIS A 114 3.14 0.96 7.22
CA HIS A 114 3.00 0.44 8.59
C HIS A 114 1.70 0.96 9.24
N PHE A 115 1.39 2.25 9.15
CA PHE A 115 0.16 2.81 9.72
C PHE A 115 -1.10 2.29 9.03
N ILE A 116 -1.07 2.10 7.70
CA ILE A 116 -2.17 1.50 6.94
C ILE A 116 -2.41 0.06 7.42
N TYR A 117 -1.34 -0.74 7.53
CA TYR A 117 -1.42 -2.11 8.03
C TYR A 117 -1.89 -2.18 9.49
N ASN A 118 -1.37 -1.31 10.37
CA ASN A 118 -1.77 -1.28 11.76
C ASN A 118 -3.23 -0.85 11.93
N GLY A 119 -3.69 0.12 11.14
CA GLY A 119 -5.10 0.52 11.09
C GLY A 119 -6.01 -0.63 10.69
N LEU A 120 -5.67 -1.35 9.61
CA LEU A 120 -6.36 -2.57 9.20
C LEU A 120 -6.42 -3.59 10.35
N LYS A 121 -5.29 -3.77 11.06
CA LYS A 121 -5.20 -4.71 12.18
C LYS A 121 -6.13 -4.34 13.32
N LEU A 122 -6.09 -3.08 13.76
CA LEU A 122 -6.85 -2.61 14.91
C LEU A 122 -8.35 -2.58 14.62
N LEU A 123 -8.76 -2.16 13.42
CA LEU A 123 -10.16 -2.21 12.98
C LEU A 123 -10.73 -3.63 13.02
N ASP A 124 -9.90 -4.63 12.77
CA ASP A 124 -10.29 -6.03 12.82
C ASP A 124 -10.33 -6.63 14.25
N THR A 125 -9.31 -6.35 15.08
CA THR A 125 -9.10 -7.10 16.34
C THR A 125 -9.44 -6.34 17.61
N LYS A 126 -9.42 -5.00 17.61
CA LYS A 126 -9.50 -4.19 18.84
C LYS A 126 -10.92 -4.07 19.39
N PHE A 127 -11.90 -3.99 18.50
CA PHE A 127 -13.29 -3.70 18.86
C PHE A 127 -14.08 -4.98 19.12
N LYS A 128 -15.15 -4.88 19.92
CA LYS A 128 -16.03 -6.03 20.24
C LYS A 128 -16.57 -6.74 19.00
N ARG A 129 -16.82 -5.97 17.94
CA ARG A 129 -17.14 -6.45 16.61
C ARG A 129 -16.12 -5.84 15.65
N SER A 130 -15.58 -6.67 14.76
CA SER A 130 -14.72 -6.21 13.68
C SER A 130 -15.43 -5.17 12.84
N SER A 131 -14.73 -4.07 12.57
CA SER A 131 -15.32 -2.90 11.94
C SER A 131 -15.44 -3.06 10.43
N PRO A 132 -16.55 -2.59 9.80
CA PRO A 132 -16.68 -2.57 8.35
C PRO A 132 -15.64 -1.68 7.65
N TYR A 133 -15.12 -0.66 8.35
CA TYR A 133 -14.08 0.26 7.82
C TYR A 133 -12.82 -0.46 7.34
N THR A 134 -12.55 -1.66 7.86
CA THR A 134 -11.48 -2.55 7.39
C THR A 134 -11.46 -2.69 5.86
N PHE A 135 -12.63 -2.82 5.23
CA PHE A 135 -12.77 -3.00 3.79
C PHE A 135 -12.79 -1.67 3.00
N GLU A 136 -12.92 -0.54 3.70
CA GLU A 136 -12.89 0.81 3.11
C GLU A 136 -11.47 1.37 3.01
N ILE A 137 -10.49 0.82 3.75
CA ILE A 137 -9.09 1.29 3.72
C ILE A 137 -8.51 1.25 2.30
N LEU A 138 -8.64 0.12 1.59
CA LEU A 138 -8.05 -0.02 0.25
C LEU A 138 -8.71 0.93 -0.78
N PRO A 139 -10.05 1.01 -0.89
CA PRO A 139 -10.72 2.04 -1.68
C PRO A 139 -10.25 3.45 -1.33
N ARG A 140 -10.15 3.77 -0.04
CA ARG A 140 -9.74 5.10 0.42
C ARG A 140 -8.32 5.46 0.01
N VAL A 141 -7.37 4.53 0.16
CA VAL A 141 -5.98 4.70 -0.29
C VAL A 141 -5.91 4.92 -1.82
N LYS A 142 -6.75 4.24 -2.60
CA LYS A 142 -6.84 4.45 -4.05
C LYS A 142 -7.43 5.82 -4.41
N GLU A 143 -8.42 6.29 -3.67
CA GLU A 143 -9.03 7.61 -3.87
C GLU A 143 -8.03 8.75 -3.67
N LEU A 144 -7.10 8.60 -2.73
CA LEU A 144 -6.01 9.57 -2.50
C LEU A 144 -5.03 9.64 -3.67
N GLY A 145 -5.05 8.67 -4.58
CA GLY A 145 -4.30 8.65 -5.82
C GLY A 145 -3.16 7.63 -5.85
N LEU A 146 -2.54 7.52 -7.02
CA LEU A 146 -1.47 6.54 -7.27
C LEU A 146 -0.29 6.61 -6.28
N PRO A 147 0.19 7.80 -5.86
CA PRO A 147 1.29 7.87 -4.89
C PRO A 147 0.95 7.26 -3.53
N SER A 148 -0.25 7.52 -3.04
CA SER A 148 -0.77 6.92 -1.82
C SER A 148 -0.90 5.41 -1.98
N TYR A 149 -1.45 4.95 -3.11
CA TYR A 149 -1.57 3.54 -3.41
C TYR A 149 -0.21 2.81 -3.39
N VAL A 150 0.77 3.29 -4.15
CA VAL A 150 2.09 2.64 -4.27
C VAL A 150 2.84 2.59 -2.95
N LEU A 151 2.73 3.64 -2.11
CA LEU A 151 3.43 3.68 -0.83
C LEU A 151 2.69 2.94 0.29
N GLY A 152 1.36 2.93 0.26
CA GLY A 152 0.53 2.44 1.35
C GLY A 152 0.28 0.93 1.31
N VAL A 153 0.20 0.36 0.11
CA VAL A 153 -0.06 -1.08 -0.04
C VAL A 153 1.20 -1.89 0.19
N SER A 154 1.04 -3.01 0.88
CA SER A 154 2.11 -3.96 1.18
C SER A 154 1.59 -5.39 1.05
N THR A 155 2.49 -6.35 0.90
CA THR A 155 2.12 -7.77 0.81
C THR A 155 1.32 -8.20 2.04
N SER A 156 1.78 -7.89 3.25
CA SER A 156 1.05 -8.23 4.48
C SER A 156 -0.31 -7.54 4.59
N PHE A 157 -0.46 -6.31 4.09
CA PHE A 157 -1.76 -5.64 4.00
C PHE A 157 -2.74 -6.44 3.12
N TYR A 158 -2.32 -6.84 1.92
CA TYR A 158 -3.15 -7.62 1.01
C TYR A 158 -3.45 -9.03 1.52
N SER A 159 -2.45 -9.75 2.06
CA SER A 159 -2.63 -11.07 2.66
C SER A 159 -3.66 -11.03 3.79
N ARG A 160 -3.54 -10.04 4.69
CA ARG A 160 -4.49 -9.83 5.79
C ARG A 160 -5.89 -9.51 5.26
N LEU A 161 -6.01 -8.58 4.31
CA LEU A 161 -7.31 -8.21 3.74
C LEU A 161 -8.00 -9.39 3.05
N ALA A 162 -7.25 -10.21 2.29
CA ALA A 162 -7.77 -11.42 1.66
C ALA A 162 -8.24 -12.45 2.71
N SER A 163 -7.46 -12.63 3.79
CA SER A 163 -7.87 -13.45 4.93
C SER A 163 -9.19 -12.97 5.55
N LEU A 164 -9.40 -11.66 5.62
CA LEU A 164 -10.63 -11.07 6.18
C LEU A 164 -11.84 -11.30 5.27
N TYR A 165 -11.71 -11.17 3.95
CA TYR A 165 -12.79 -11.54 3.03
C TYR A 165 -13.23 -13.00 3.20
N TRP A 166 -12.27 -13.90 3.36
CA TRP A 166 -12.56 -15.31 3.56
C TRP A 166 -13.18 -15.60 4.94
N THR A 167 -12.55 -15.15 6.01
CA THR A 167 -12.98 -15.48 7.39
C THR A 167 -14.27 -14.79 7.81
N ARG A 168 -14.57 -13.59 7.26
CA ARG A 168 -15.77 -12.82 7.62
C ARG A 168 -16.97 -13.16 6.76
N PHE A 169 -16.77 -13.34 5.45
CA PHE A 169 -17.87 -13.51 4.49
C PHE A 169 -17.89 -14.88 3.82
N GLY A 170 -16.84 -15.70 3.97
CA GLY A 170 -16.70 -16.93 3.18
C GLY A 170 -16.51 -16.64 1.69
N ASP A 171 -16.09 -15.42 1.33
CA ASP A 171 -15.97 -15.00 -0.06
C ASP A 171 -14.57 -15.30 -0.60
N SER A 172 -14.45 -16.49 -1.17
CA SER A 172 -13.23 -16.94 -1.85
C SER A 172 -12.92 -16.11 -3.10
N ASN A 173 -13.94 -15.62 -3.81
CA ASN A 173 -13.74 -14.85 -5.04
C ASN A 173 -13.17 -13.47 -4.73
N ALA A 174 -13.68 -12.78 -3.72
CA ALA A 174 -13.13 -11.51 -3.25
C ALA A 174 -11.71 -11.69 -2.70
N ALA A 175 -11.48 -12.71 -1.87
CA ALA A 175 -10.14 -13.01 -1.34
C ALA A 175 -9.12 -13.24 -2.46
N LEU A 176 -9.46 -14.04 -3.48
CA LEU A 176 -8.60 -14.27 -4.64
C LEU A 176 -8.42 -13.03 -5.52
N SER A 177 -9.43 -12.17 -5.64
CA SER A 177 -9.31 -10.90 -6.37
C SER A 177 -8.35 -9.94 -5.69
N VAL A 178 -8.36 -9.87 -4.35
CA VAL A 178 -7.43 -9.05 -3.57
C VAL A 178 -5.99 -9.54 -3.73
N LEU A 179 -5.76 -10.86 -3.69
CA LEU A 179 -4.44 -11.43 -3.95
C LEU A 179 -3.99 -11.24 -5.40
N GLN A 180 -4.91 -11.29 -6.35
CA GLN A 180 -4.60 -10.99 -7.75
C GLN A 180 -4.23 -9.52 -7.95
N GLU A 181 -4.91 -8.61 -7.25
CA GLU A 181 -4.58 -7.18 -7.25
C GLU A 181 -3.17 -6.94 -6.69
N MET A 182 -2.83 -7.58 -5.57
CA MET A 182 -1.48 -7.58 -5.00
C MET A 182 -0.42 -7.97 -6.03
N LEU A 183 -0.61 -9.10 -6.71
CA LEU A 183 0.33 -9.56 -7.75
C LEU A 183 0.41 -8.57 -8.92
N SER A 184 -0.71 -7.99 -9.33
CA SER A 184 -0.75 -6.99 -10.40
C SER A 184 -0.05 -5.67 -10.02
N SER A 185 0.05 -5.38 -8.73
CA SER A 185 0.79 -4.22 -8.20
C SER A 185 2.31 -4.43 -8.16
N GLY A 186 2.79 -5.62 -8.53
CA GLY A 186 4.22 -5.98 -8.51
C GLY A 186 4.74 -6.39 -7.14
N LEU A 187 3.87 -6.59 -6.15
CA LEU A 187 4.26 -7.10 -4.84
C LEU A 187 4.45 -8.62 -4.89
N TYR A 188 5.55 -9.08 -4.31
CA TYR A 188 5.79 -10.51 -4.11
C TYR A 188 4.85 -11.05 -3.05
N ALA A 189 4.24 -12.20 -3.32
CA ALA A 189 3.45 -12.92 -2.34
C ALA A 189 4.36 -13.58 -1.29
N ASN A 190 3.88 -13.63 -0.04
CA ASN A 190 4.59 -14.21 1.09
C ASN A 190 3.90 -15.47 1.63
N ASP A 191 4.44 -16.05 2.70
CA ASP A 191 3.85 -17.21 3.36
C ASP A 191 2.42 -16.92 3.87
N GLU A 192 2.13 -15.70 4.34
CA GLU A 192 0.76 -15.30 4.74
C GLU A 192 -0.22 -15.37 3.56
N SER A 193 0.20 -14.97 2.36
CA SER A 193 -0.63 -15.11 1.15
C SER A 193 -0.92 -16.57 0.83
N MET A 194 0.07 -17.45 1.03
CA MET A 194 -0.08 -18.90 0.84
C MET A 194 -1.08 -19.48 1.83
N GLU A 195 -0.93 -19.14 3.12
CA GLU A 195 -1.82 -19.62 4.18
C GLU A 195 -3.29 -19.32 3.89
N VAL A 196 -3.60 -18.13 3.36
CA VAL A 196 -4.97 -17.77 2.95
C VAL A 196 -5.49 -18.71 1.86
N VAL A 197 -4.69 -18.95 0.81
CA VAL A 197 -5.07 -19.81 -0.31
C VAL A 197 -5.22 -21.27 0.12
N GLU A 198 -4.34 -21.75 0.99
CA GLU A 198 -4.43 -23.12 1.52
C GLU A 198 -5.62 -23.28 2.45
N SER A 199 -5.90 -22.31 3.31
CA SER A 199 -7.09 -22.30 4.15
C SER A 199 -8.38 -22.35 3.32
N ILE A 200 -8.49 -21.56 2.26
CA ILE A 200 -9.64 -21.62 1.34
C ILE A 200 -9.74 -23.01 0.71
N ARG A 201 -8.62 -23.52 0.18
CA ARG A 201 -8.57 -24.83 -0.50
C ARG A 201 -9.03 -25.95 0.41
N ASP A 202 -8.47 -26.02 1.62
CA ASP A 202 -8.71 -27.14 2.52
C ASP A 202 -10.16 -27.14 3.03
N HIS A 203 -10.73 -25.95 3.30
CA HIS A 203 -12.15 -25.83 3.61
C HIS A 203 -13.06 -26.24 2.45
N LEU A 204 -12.81 -25.76 1.22
CA LEU A 204 -13.61 -26.14 0.05
C LEU A 204 -13.48 -27.62 -0.26
N HIS A 205 -12.28 -28.18 -0.13
CA HIS A 205 -12.04 -29.61 -0.32
C HIS A 205 -12.84 -30.44 0.70
N GLY A 206 -12.81 -30.05 1.99
CA GLY A 206 -13.65 -30.68 3.01
C GLY A 206 -15.15 -30.63 2.66
N CYS A 207 -15.64 -29.52 2.10
CA CYS A 207 -17.03 -29.39 1.66
C CYS A 207 -17.36 -30.35 0.50
N THR A 208 -16.48 -30.44 -0.51
CA THR A 208 -16.66 -31.37 -1.65
C THR A 208 -16.65 -32.84 -1.26
N TRP A 209 -15.97 -33.21 -0.16
CA TRP A 209 -15.91 -34.57 0.35
C TRP A 209 -17.01 -34.90 1.36
N GLY A 210 -17.95 -33.98 1.56
CA GLY A 210 -19.12 -34.19 2.42
C GLY A 210 -18.85 -34.01 3.92
N ALA A 211 -17.74 -33.36 4.32
CA ALA A 211 -17.47 -33.08 5.73
C ALA A 211 -18.57 -32.23 6.40
N GLN A 212 -19.29 -31.42 5.60
CA GLN A 212 -20.43 -30.59 6.03
C GLN A 212 -21.80 -31.19 5.67
N GLY A 213 -21.80 -32.47 5.27
CA GLY A 213 -23.01 -33.21 4.89
C GLY A 213 -23.41 -33.10 3.41
N PRO A 214 -24.44 -33.88 3.00
CA PRO A 214 -24.78 -34.05 1.58
C PRO A 214 -25.30 -32.79 0.89
N PHE A 215 -25.97 -31.90 1.64
CA PHE A 215 -26.51 -30.66 1.08
C PHE A 215 -25.39 -29.71 0.61
N VAL A 216 -24.37 -29.50 1.45
CA VAL A 216 -23.23 -28.64 1.11
C VAL A 216 -22.43 -29.25 -0.03
N MET A 217 -22.25 -30.56 -0.03
CA MET A 217 -21.60 -31.29 -1.14
C MET A 217 -22.31 -31.04 -2.48
N ALA A 218 -23.65 -31.11 -2.52
CA ALA A 218 -24.41 -30.79 -3.72
C ALA A 218 -24.31 -29.30 -4.11
N MET A 219 -24.25 -28.38 -3.14
CA MET A 219 -24.03 -26.96 -3.43
C MET A 219 -22.66 -26.69 -4.05
N MET A 220 -21.63 -27.46 -3.71
CA MET A 220 -20.29 -27.31 -4.29
C MET A 220 -20.22 -27.62 -5.79
N GLU A 221 -21.22 -28.33 -6.34
CA GLU A 221 -21.33 -28.56 -7.79
C GLU A 221 -21.96 -27.36 -8.53
N SER A 222 -22.49 -26.38 -7.80
CA SER A 222 -23.16 -25.20 -8.34
C SER A 222 -22.30 -23.93 -8.24
N SER A 223 -22.59 -22.94 -9.09
CA SER A 223 -21.98 -21.61 -9.00
C SER A 223 -22.33 -20.95 -7.66
N PRO A 224 -21.41 -20.28 -6.94
CA PRO A 224 -20.07 -19.84 -7.36
C PRO A 224 -18.91 -20.80 -6.99
N TYR A 225 -19.21 -22.02 -6.53
CA TYR A 225 -18.21 -22.96 -6.00
C TYR A 225 -17.77 -24.04 -7.01
N ASP A 226 -18.14 -23.84 -8.27
CA ASP A 226 -17.94 -24.76 -9.37
C ASP A 226 -16.45 -24.95 -9.74
N ALA A 227 -16.20 -25.73 -10.79
CA ALA A 227 -14.86 -26.01 -11.28
C ALA A 227 -14.05 -24.74 -11.60
N SER A 228 -14.70 -23.63 -11.97
CA SER A 228 -14.05 -22.36 -12.25
C SER A 228 -13.30 -21.80 -11.03
N LEU A 229 -13.91 -21.82 -9.85
CA LEU A 229 -13.30 -21.38 -8.60
C LEU A 229 -12.12 -22.29 -8.23
N SER A 230 -12.31 -23.60 -8.36
CA SER A 230 -11.25 -24.59 -8.07
C SER A 230 -10.02 -24.37 -8.96
N GLN A 231 -10.23 -24.11 -10.26
CA GLN A 231 -9.15 -23.80 -11.18
C GLN A 231 -8.46 -22.47 -10.84
N ARG A 232 -9.24 -21.43 -10.50
CA ARG A 232 -8.70 -20.13 -10.11
C ARG A 232 -7.82 -20.23 -8.86
N LEU A 233 -8.27 -21.00 -7.87
CA LEU A 233 -7.55 -21.24 -6.63
C LEU A 233 -6.24 -21.98 -6.87
N GLU A 234 -6.25 -23.02 -7.70
CA GLU A 234 -5.03 -23.77 -8.03
C GLU A 234 -4.02 -22.92 -8.81
N ASN A 235 -4.50 -22.10 -9.75
CA ASN A 235 -3.66 -21.16 -10.47
C ASN A 235 -3.01 -20.16 -9.50
N MET A 236 -3.81 -19.55 -8.61
CA MET A 236 -3.30 -18.62 -7.59
C MET A 236 -2.23 -19.29 -6.72
N ARG A 237 -2.48 -20.52 -6.25
CA ARG A 237 -1.52 -21.30 -5.45
C ARG A 237 -0.19 -21.48 -6.17
N ARG A 238 -0.22 -21.81 -7.47
CA ARG A 238 1.00 -21.96 -8.28
C ARG A 238 1.73 -20.63 -8.41
N TYR A 239 1.02 -19.55 -8.70
CA TYR A 239 1.62 -18.22 -8.81
C TYR A 239 2.29 -17.76 -7.50
N ILE A 240 1.63 -17.96 -6.35
CA ILE A 240 2.22 -17.62 -5.05
C ILE A 240 3.48 -18.44 -4.80
N ARG A 241 3.48 -19.75 -5.07
CA ARG A 241 4.70 -20.58 -4.92
C ARG A 241 5.85 -20.07 -5.76
N THR A 242 5.59 -19.71 -7.03
CA THR A 242 6.63 -19.16 -7.90
C THR A 242 7.11 -17.79 -7.43
N SER A 243 6.20 -16.95 -6.92
CA SER A 243 6.53 -15.63 -6.39
C SER A 243 7.45 -15.72 -5.17
N ILE A 244 7.14 -16.60 -4.21
CA ILE A 244 7.97 -16.82 -3.01
C ILE A 244 9.36 -17.34 -3.41
N ALA A 245 9.43 -18.23 -4.40
CA ALA A 245 10.71 -18.73 -4.90
C ALA A 245 11.54 -17.63 -5.58
N GLN A 246 10.89 -16.73 -6.32
CA GLN A 246 11.54 -15.60 -6.97
C GLN A 246 12.07 -14.58 -5.97
N GLU A 247 11.27 -14.20 -4.97
CA GLU A 247 11.68 -13.26 -3.91
C GLU A 247 12.93 -13.77 -3.17
N ARG A 248 13.00 -15.08 -2.88
CA ARG A 248 14.17 -15.71 -2.26
C ARG A 248 15.41 -15.68 -3.14
N GLN A 249 15.26 -15.70 -4.47
CA GLN A 249 16.37 -15.58 -5.40
C GLN A 249 16.84 -14.13 -5.55
N ASP A 250 15.90 -13.18 -5.61
CA ASP A 250 16.20 -11.75 -5.76
C ASP A 250 16.80 -11.15 -4.47
N SER A 251 16.55 -11.77 -3.31
CA SER A 251 17.07 -11.34 -2.00
C SER A 251 18.43 -11.96 -1.63
N ALA A 252 18.96 -12.89 -2.44
CA ALA A 252 20.22 -13.60 -2.20
C ALA A 252 21.41 -12.96 -2.94
#